data_AF-V9XL69-F1
#
_entry.id   AF-V9XL69-F1
#
_cell.length_a   1.000
_cell.length_b   1.000
_cell.length_c   1.000
_cell.angle_alpha   90.00
_cell.angle_beta   90.00
_cell.angle_gamma   90.00
#
_symmetry.space_group_name_H-M   'P 1'
#
loop_
_entity.id
_entity.type
_entity.pdbx_description
1 polymer ?
#
loop_
_entity_poly.entity_id
_entity_poly.type
_entity_poly.pdbx_seq_one_letter_code
_entity_poly.pdbx_strand_id
1 'polypeptide(L)'
;MKLKNLAAALITAALATALVSCGSDEPQAPAGAEVPSTTAAPAVSVFGEDSTDILFQIHQRNAVAIIEAVEERGGTPEQAIGALLAGQAETGWRSGLSLPPPATAIADIYGWRFTYNIGADSTDAVRVATYTFMDNAAAVKADPSDPAAYALAVQQSDERGYIEDERFFVNDETAISEYAKAQPAAEAAYAELRGEQ
;
A
#
# COMPACT_ATOMS: atom_id res chain seq x y z
N MET A 1 -8.03 47.26 13.63
CA MET A 1 -8.76 46.60 14.74
C MET A 1 -8.37 45.12 14.75
N LYS A 2 -7.83 44.66 15.90
CA LYS A 2 -7.66 43.30 16.42
C LYS A 2 -6.89 42.25 15.57
N LEU A 3 -5.61 42.11 15.93
CA LEU A 3 -4.81 40.88 15.87
C LEU A 3 -5.43 39.78 16.77
N LYS A 4 -5.35 38.51 16.35
CA LYS A 4 -5.39 37.35 17.24
C LYS A 4 -4.25 36.38 16.90
N ASN A 5 -3.48 36.12 17.94
CA ASN A 5 -2.30 35.27 18.04
C ASN A 5 -2.61 33.79 17.80
N LEU A 6 -1.61 33.06 17.30
CA LEU A 6 -1.25 31.74 17.84
C LEU A 6 0.26 31.55 17.66
N ALA A 7 0.97 31.63 18.77
CA ALA A 7 2.40 31.42 18.87
C ALA A 7 2.68 29.91 18.89
N ALA A 8 3.51 29.44 17.97
CA ALA A 8 4.09 28.10 18.04
C ALA A 8 5.27 28.15 19.02
N ALA A 9 5.18 27.37 20.10
CA ALA A 9 6.20 27.25 21.12
C ALA A 9 7.42 26.48 20.58
N LEU A 10 8.58 27.14 20.60
CA LEU A 10 9.89 26.53 20.39
C LEU A 10 10.21 25.64 21.61
N ILE A 11 10.25 24.32 21.42
CA ILE A 11 10.75 23.39 22.44
C ILE A 11 12.28 23.37 22.33
N THR A 12 12.92 24.08 23.24
CA THR A 12 14.37 24.01 23.50
C THR A 12 14.70 22.67 24.16
N ALA A 13 15.40 21.80 23.43
CA ALA A 13 16.05 20.62 23.99
C ALA A 13 17.32 21.06 24.75
N ALA A 14 17.26 21.10 26.08
CA ALA A 14 18.43 21.29 26.92
C ALA A 14 19.17 19.95 27.06
N LEU A 15 20.32 19.84 26.39
CA LEU A 15 21.25 18.72 26.59
C LEU A 15 21.99 18.93 27.91
N ALA A 16 21.55 18.25 28.98
CA ALA A 16 22.28 18.24 30.24
C ALA A 16 23.39 17.18 30.19
N THR A 17 24.63 17.61 29.93
CA THR A 17 25.83 16.82 30.18
C THR A 17 26.09 16.81 31.69
N ALA A 18 25.78 15.70 32.36
CA ALA A 18 26.16 15.51 33.76
C ALA A 18 27.66 15.17 33.84
N LEU A 19 28.42 16.08 34.44
CA LEU A 19 29.82 15.93 34.81
C LEU A 19 29.96 14.84 35.88
N VAL A 20 30.89 13.91 35.66
CA VAL A 20 31.36 12.94 36.66
C VAL A 20 32.09 13.70 37.76
N SER A 21 31.59 13.61 38.99
CA SER A 21 32.34 13.98 40.20
C SER A 21 32.35 12.80 41.16
N CYS A 22 33.55 12.34 41.47
CA CYS A 22 33.89 11.27 42.39
C CYS A 22 33.66 11.74 43.83
N GLY A 23 32.96 10.95 44.65
CA GLY A 23 32.75 11.23 46.07
C GLY A 23 31.97 10.10 46.73
N SER A 24 32.66 9.34 47.58
CA SER A 24 32.18 8.15 48.29
C SER A 24 31.20 8.52 49.43
N ASP A 25 29.99 7.95 49.45
CA ASP A 25 29.41 7.21 50.60
C ASP A 25 27.98 6.68 50.28
N GLU A 26 27.72 5.45 50.73
CA GLU A 26 26.47 4.66 50.80
C GLU A 26 25.62 4.37 49.53
N PRO A 27 25.32 3.07 49.22
CA PRO A 27 24.45 2.70 48.10
C PRO A 27 22.98 2.76 48.53
N GLN A 28 22.34 3.90 48.35
CA GLN A 28 20.88 3.97 48.29
C GLN A 28 20.43 3.51 46.90
N ALA A 29 19.82 2.32 46.82
CA ALA A 29 19.31 1.74 45.59
C ALA A 29 18.40 2.78 44.87
N PRO A 30 18.65 3.10 43.59
CA PRO A 30 17.79 4.03 42.88
C PRO A 30 16.41 3.41 42.74
N ALA A 31 15.39 4.15 43.18
CA ALA A 31 14.00 3.85 42.87
C ALA A 31 13.88 3.65 41.35
N GLY A 32 13.33 2.51 40.95
CA GLY A 32 13.20 2.15 39.54
C GLY A 32 12.53 3.29 38.78
N ALA A 33 13.23 3.81 37.77
CA ALA A 33 12.61 4.66 36.78
C ALA A 33 11.56 3.81 36.05
N GLU A 34 10.29 4.07 36.33
CA GLU A 34 9.19 3.55 35.51
C GLU A 34 9.39 4.12 34.10
N VAL A 35 9.91 3.29 33.20
CA VAL A 35 9.94 3.58 31.78
C VAL A 35 8.48 3.74 31.35
N PRO A 36 8.08 4.87 30.76
CA PRO A 36 6.74 5.01 30.24
C PRO A 36 6.53 3.89 29.23
N SER A 37 5.67 2.93 29.57
CA SER A 37 5.22 1.93 28.62
C SER A 37 4.34 2.68 27.63
N THR A 38 4.92 3.07 26.50
CA THR A 38 4.16 3.52 25.35
C THR A 38 3.48 2.28 24.79
N THR A 39 2.33 1.92 25.37
CA THR A 39 1.38 1.06 24.69
C THR A 39 1.05 1.77 23.38
N ALA A 40 1.68 1.33 22.30
CA ALA A 40 1.33 1.80 20.97
C ALA A 40 -0.18 1.58 20.82
N ALA A 41 -0.91 2.63 20.41
CA ALA A 41 -2.28 2.43 20.01
C ALA A 41 -2.29 1.31 18.96
N PRO A 42 -3.29 0.40 18.97
CA PRO A 42 -3.38 -0.62 17.94
C PRO A 42 -3.32 0.09 16.59
N ALA A 43 -2.37 -0.34 15.75
CA ALA A 43 -2.25 0.21 14.41
C ALA A 43 -3.57 -0.02 13.68
N VAL A 44 -4.14 1.05 13.13
CA VAL A 44 -5.31 0.93 12.25
C VAL A 44 -4.87 0.16 11.03
N SER A 45 -5.62 -0.88 10.67
CA SER A 45 -5.35 -1.67 9.47
C SER A 45 -5.41 -0.80 8.22
N VAL A 46 -4.54 -1.06 7.26
CA VAL A 46 -4.52 -0.35 5.97
C VAL A 46 -5.82 -0.55 5.18
N PHE A 47 -6.57 -1.62 5.48
CA PHE A 47 -7.83 -1.93 4.81
C PHE A 47 -9.03 -1.17 5.40
N GLY A 48 -8.86 -0.50 6.55
CA GLY A 48 -9.88 0.32 7.21
C GLY A 48 -9.93 0.13 8.72
N GLU A 49 -10.75 0.96 9.39
CA GLU A 49 -10.91 0.94 10.85
C GLU A 49 -11.88 -0.17 11.34
N ASP A 50 -12.85 -0.56 10.51
CA ASP A 50 -13.89 -1.53 10.86
C ASP A 50 -13.77 -2.81 10.02
N SER A 51 -13.29 -3.89 10.65
CA SER A 51 -13.17 -5.21 10.01
C SER A 51 -14.52 -5.82 9.57
N THR A 52 -15.64 -5.30 10.07
CA THR A 52 -16.98 -5.73 9.65
C THR A 52 -17.49 -5.00 8.41
N ASP A 53 -16.79 -3.94 7.98
CA ASP A 53 -17.08 -3.24 6.73
C ASP A 53 -16.84 -4.18 5.53
N ILE A 54 -17.77 -4.17 4.58
CA ILE A 54 -17.66 -4.98 3.37
C ILE A 54 -16.47 -4.57 2.51
N LEU A 55 -16.12 -3.28 2.47
CA LEU A 55 -14.96 -2.78 1.74
C LEU A 55 -13.65 -3.23 2.40
N PHE A 56 -13.59 -3.23 3.74
CA PHE A 56 -12.46 -3.80 4.46
C PHE A 56 -12.22 -5.25 4.02
N GLN A 57 -13.27 -6.07 4.05
CA GLN A 57 -13.18 -7.49 3.70
C GLN A 57 -12.81 -7.70 2.24
N ILE A 58 -13.38 -6.91 1.32
CA ILE A 58 -13.07 -6.99 -0.11
C ILE A 58 -11.60 -6.63 -0.36
N HIS A 59 -11.14 -5.49 0.18
CA HIS A 59 -9.77 -5.01 -0.02
C HIS A 59 -8.76 -6.00 0.55
N GLN A 60 -8.95 -6.44 1.80
CA GLN A 60 -8.06 -7.40 2.44
C GLN A 60 -8.03 -8.74 1.67
N ARG A 61 -9.20 -9.28 1.30
CA ARG A 61 -9.30 -10.54 0.56
C ARG A 61 -8.62 -10.45 -0.81
N ASN A 62 -8.81 -9.36 -1.53
CA ASN A 62 -8.19 -9.18 -2.85
C ASN A 62 -6.68 -8.95 -2.73
N ALA A 63 -6.22 -8.20 -1.73
CA ALA A 63 -4.80 -8.03 -1.45
C ALA A 63 -4.12 -9.36 -1.12
N VAL A 64 -4.74 -10.20 -0.27
CA VAL A 64 -4.27 -11.57 0.01
C VAL A 64 -4.19 -12.38 -1.28
N ALA A 65 -5.24 -12.37 -2.11
CA ALA A 65 -5.26 -13.11 -3.36
C ALA A 65 -4.17 -12.66 -4.36
N ILE A 66 -3.85 -11.36 -4.40
CA ILE A 66 -2.74 -10.83 -5.19
C ILE A 66 -1.41 -11.40 -4.67
N ILE A 67 -1.13 -11.29 -3.37
CA ILE A 67 0.14 -11.74 -2.79
C ILE A 67 0.32 -13.24 -3.01
N GLU A 68 -0.68 -14.05 -2.69
CA GLU A 68 -0.64 -15.50 -2.88
C GLU A 68 -0.41 -15.88 -4.34
N ALA A 69 -1.09 -15.22 -5.28
CA ALA A 69 -0.92 -15.49 -6.71
C ALA A 69 0.49 -15.13 -7.22
N VAL A 70 1.11 -14.07 -6.70
CA VAL A 70 2.51 -13.72 -7.02
C VAL A 70 3.46 -14.76 -6.43
N GLU A 71 3.29 -15.12 -5.16
CA GLU A 71 4.12 -16.11 -4.45
C GLU A 71 4.05 -17.50 -5.11
N GLU A 72 2.86 -17.94 -5.51
CA GLU A 72 2.65 -19.20 -6.22
C GLU A 72 3.36 -19.25 -7.59
N ARG A 73 3.52 -18.09 -8.22
CA ARG A 73 4.27 -17.91 -9.47
C ARG A 73 5.78 -17.73 -9.24
N GLY A 74 6.25 -17.85 -8.00
CA GLY A 74 7.65 -17.71 -7.61
C GLY A 74 8.14 -16.26 -7.56
N GLY A 75 7.22 -15.29 -7.45
CA GLY A 75 7.57 -13.88 -7.39
C GLY A 75 8.21 -13.46 -6.06
N THR A 76 8.95 -12.36 -6.07
CA THR A 76 9.60 -11.79 -4.88
C THR A 76 8.63 -10.91 -4.08
N PRO A 77 8.94 -10.59 -2.80
CA PRO A 77 8.19 -9.61 -2.02
C PRO A 77 7.99 -8.28 -2.74
N GLU A 78 9.01 -7.78 -3.42
CA GLU A 78 8.96 -6.52 -4.16
C GLU A 78 8.01 -6.61 -5.36
N GLN A 79 7.95 -7.75 -6.03
CA GLN A 79 6.98 -7.99 -7.11
C GLN A 79 5.55 -8.07 -6.58
N ALA A 80 5.35 -8.65 -5.39
CA ALA A 80 4.05 -8.66 -4.71
C ALA A 80 3.61 -7.25 -4.31
N ILE A 81 4.53 -6.42 -3.79
CA ILE A 81 4.27 -5.00 -3.52
C ILE A 81 3.93 -4.25 -4.82
N GLY A 82 4.66 -4.49 -5.91
CA GLY A 82 4.36 -3.91 -7.21
C GLY A 82 2.97 -4.28 -7.73
N ALA A 83 2.57 -5.55 -7.58
CA ALA A 83 1.23 -5.99 -7.93
C ALA A 83 0.15 -5.36 -7.03
N LEU A 84 0.37 -5.27 -5.71
CA LEU A 84 -0.53 -4.58 -4.78
C LEU A 84 -0.67 -3.10 -5.15
N LEU A 85 0.44 -2.44 -5.49
CA LEU A 85 0.49 -1.05 -5.89
C LEU A 85 -0.35 -0.80 -7.14
N ALA A 86 -0.16 -1.60 -8.20
CA ALA A 86 -1.00 -1.50 -9.40
C ALA A 86 -2.49 -1.73 -9.10
N GLY A 87 -2.82 -2.75 -8.31
CA GLY A 87 -4.21 -3.01 -7.93
C GLY A 87 -4.84 -1.87 -7.13
N GLN A 88 -4.05 -1.21 -6.27
CA GLN A 88 -4.51 -0.08 -5.49
C GLN A 88 -4.67 1.18 -6.35
N ALA A 89 -3.68 1.49 -7.20
CA ALA A 89 -3.69 2.67 -8.04
C ALA A 89 -4.82 2.62 -9.10
N GLU A 90 -5.01 1.46 -9.73
CA GLU A 90 -5.95 1.33 -10.85
C GLU A 90 -7.41 1.16 -10.39
N THR A 91 -7.64 0.48 -9.25
CA THR A 91 -9.01 0.12 -8.82
C THR A 91 -9.30 0.27 -7.34
N GLY A 92 -8.30 0.59 -6.52
CA GLY A 92 -8.41 0.54 -5.06
C GLY A 92 -8.66 -0.87 -4.54
N TRP A 93 -7.99 -1.88 -5.12
CA TRP A 93 -8.16 -3.30 -4.82
C TRP A 93 -9.59 -3.84 -5.01
N ARG A 94 -10.31 -3.33 -6.01
CA ARG A 94 -11.66 -3.83 -6.34
C ARG A 94 -11.71 -4.31 -7.78
N SER A 95 -12.10 -5.56 -7.97
CA SER A 95 -12.40 -6.12 -9.29
C SER A 95 -13.89 -5.96 -9.61
N GLY A 96 -14.24 -5.97 -10.89
CA GLY A 96 -15.63 -5.87 -11.36
C GLY A 96 -16.19 -4.44 -11.36
N LEU A 97 -15.34 -3.42 -11.26
CA LEU A 97 -15.77 -2.02 -11.37
C LEU A 97 -16.25 -1.71 -12.79
N SER A 98 -17.26 -0.86 -12.95
CA SER A 98 -17.65 -0.40 -14.29
C SER A 98 -16.54 0.46 -14.88
N LEU A 99 -16.18 0.19 -16.14
CA LEU A 99 -15.29 1.07 -16.88
C LEU A 99 -16.00 2.39 -17.23
N PRO A 100 -15.24 3.46 -17.48
CA PRO A 100 -15.82 4.76 -17.82
C PRO A 100 -16.68 4.69 -19.08
N PRO A 101 -17.77 5.47 -19.17
CA PRO A 101 -18.54 5.59 -20.40
C PRO A 101 -17.62 5.96 -21.58
N PRO A 102 -17.87 5.43 -22.80
CA PRO A 102 -19.06 4.68 -23.22
C PRO A 102 -18.98 3.16 -22.97
N ALA A 103 -17.97 2.67 -22.25
CA ALA A 103 -17.78 1.23 -22.08
C ALA A 103 -18.90 0.61 -21.22
N THR A 104 -19.54 -0.45 -21.72
CA THR A 104 -20.43 -1.31 -20.91
C THR A 104 -19.67 -2.44 -20.22
N ALA A 105 -18.34 -2.40 -20.30
CA ALA A 105 -17.47 -3.43 -19.76
C ALA A 105 -17.11 -3.11 -18.32
N ILE A 106 -16.63 -4.15 -17.64
CA ILE A 106 -16.12 -4.09 -16.28
C ILE A 106 -14.60 -4.26 -16.28
N ALA A 107 -13.95 -3.70 -15.28
CA ALA A 107 -12.52 -3.80 -15.05
C ALA A 107 -12.17 -5.04 -14.21
N ASP A 108 -11.03 -5.65 -14.48
CA ASP A 108 -10.34 -6.51 -13.52
C ASP A 108 -9.64 -5.69 -12.44
N ILE A 109 -8.97 -6.36 -11.50
CA ILE A 109 -8.30 -5.72 -10.36
C ILE A 109 -7.20 -4.70 -10.77
N TYR A 110 -6.69 -4.79 -12.00
CA TYR A 110 -5.65 -3.93 -12.56
C TYR A 110 -6.22 -2.92 -13.57
N GLY A 111 -7.53 -2.70 -13.56
CA GLY A 111 -8.20 -1.71 -14.41
C GLY A 111 -8.38 -2.15 -15.87
N TRP A 112 -7.94 -3.35 -16.26
CA TRP A 112 -8.13 -3.81 -17.63
C TRP A 112 -9.54 -4.32 -17.85
N ARG A 113 -9.99 -4.27 -19.10
CA ARG A 113 -11.24 -4.93 -19.47
C ARG A 113 -11.22 -6.41 -19.04
N PHE A 114 -12.23 -6.76 -18.24
CA PHE A 114 -12.47 -8.11 -17.78
C PHE A 114 -12.84 -9.02 -18.96
N THR A 115 -12.10 -10.11 -19.12
CA THR A 115 -12.29 -11.06 -20.24
C THR A 115 -12.46 -12.51 -19.77
N TYR A 116 -12.48 -12.73 -18.46
CA TYR A 116 -12.54 -14.07 -17.87
C TYR A 116 -13.99 -14.56 -17.79
N ASN A 117 -14.22 -15.87 -17.98
CA ASN A 117 -15.56 -16.47 -17.86
C ASN A 117 -15.85 -16.90 -16.42
N ILE A 118 -15.71 -15.98 -15.47
CA ILE A 118 -15.86 -16.17 -14.01
C ILE A 118 -16.48 -14.91 -13.37
N GLY A 119 -16.92 -15.02 -12.12
CA GLY A 119 -17.49 -13.87 -11.39
C GLY A 119 -16.47 -12.74 -11.23
N ALA A 120 -16.81 -11.54 -11.67
CA ALA A 120 -15.84 -10.45 -11.74
C ALA A 120 -15.40 -9.89 -10.39
N ASP A 121 -16.22 -10.04 -9.37
CA ASP A 121 -15.97 -9.68 -7.98
C ASP A 121 -15.38 -10.83 -7.14
N SER A 122 -15.01 -11.94 -7.79
CA SER A 122 -14.45 -13.13 -7.13
C SER A 122 -12.94 -13.04 -6.90
N THR A 123 -12.45 -13.83 -5.94
CA THR A 123 -11.00 -14.00 -5.73
C THR A 123 -10.32 -14.71 -6.90
N ASP A 124 -11.03 -15.60 -7.60
CA ASP A 124 -10.49 -16.29 -8.78
C ASP A 124 -10.21 -15.29 -9.91
N ALA A 125 -11.09 -14.30 -10.07
CA ALA A 125 -10.88 -13.19 -11.00
C ALA A 125 -9.61 -12.41 -10.69
N VAL A 126 -9.39 -12.09 -9.41
CA VAL A 126 -8.16 -11.41 -8.96
C VAL A 126 -6.94 -12.25 -9.27
N ARG A 127 -6.95 -13.55 -8.93
CA ARG A 127 -5.82 -14.46 -9.16
C ARG A 127 -5.46 -14.58 -10.64
N VAL A 128 -6.45 -14.76 -11.52
CA VAL A 128 -6.22 -14.86 -12.97
C VAL A 128 -5.66 -13.55 -13.53
N ALA A 129 -6.17 -12.41 -13.09
CA ALA A 129 -5.61 -11.11 -13.44
C ALA A 129 -4.15 -10.99 -12.96
N THR A 130 -3.84 -11.45 -11.74
CA THR A 130 -2.49 -11.42 -11.19
C THR A 130 -1.53 -12.35 -11.92
N TYR A 131 -1.99 -13.50 -12.42
CA TYR A 131 -1.17 -14.33 -13.29
C TYR A 131 -0.82 -13.60 -14.60
N THR A 132 -1.77 -12.89 -15.18
CA THR A 132 -1.53 -12.07 -16.38
C THR A 132 -0.52 -10.95 -16.09
N PHE A 133 -0.67 -10.26 -14.94
CA PHE A 133 0.31 -9.29 -14.47
C PHE A 133 1.72 -9.91 -14.35
N MET A 134 1.82 -11.12 -13.78
CA MET A 134 3.09 -11.83 -13.66
C MET A 134 3.67 -12.33 -14.99
N ASP A 135 2.82 -12.69 -15.95
CA ASP A 135 3.24 -13.02 -17.33
C ASP A 135 3.87 -11.79 -18.00
N ASN A 136 3.23 -10.63 -17.89
CA ASN A 136 3.75 -9.36 -18.37
C ASN A 136 5.04 -8.96 -17.65
N ALA A 137 5.10 -9.17 -16.33
CA ALA A 137 6.27 -8.88 -15.52
C ALA A 137 7.51 -9.67 -15.94
N ALA A 138 7.36 -10.86 -16.50
CA ALA A 138 8.50 -11.63 -17.01
C ALA A 138 9.14 -11.00 -18.26
N ALA A 139 8.43 -10.11 -18.96
CA ALA A 139 8.91 -9.44 -20.17
C ALA A 139 9.55 -8.06 -19.88
N VAL A 140 9.34 -7.48 -18.70
CA VAL A 140 9.86 -6.15 -18.36
C VAL A 140 11.28 -6.22 -17.80
N LYS A 141 12.05 -5.15 -18.00
CA LYS A 141 13.40 -4.97 -17.44
C LYS A 141 13.46 -4.02 -16.25
N ALA A 142 12.31 -3.56 -15.77
CA ALA A 142 12.23 -2.65 -14.65
C ALA A 142 12.65 -3.36 -13.35
N ASP A 143 13.37 -2.65 -12.49
CA ASP A 143 13.83 -3.16 -11.20
C ASP A 143 12.67 -3.15 -10.19
N PRO A 144 12.27 -4.30 -9.63
CA PRO A 144 11.19 -4.35 -8.64
C PRO A 144 11.53 -3.61 -7.34
N SER A 145 12.80 -3.27 -7.07
CA SER A 145 13.18 -2.42 -5.93
C SER A 145 12.66 -0.98 -6.02
N ASP A 146 12.18 -0.55 -7.19
CA ASP A 146 11.33 0.62 -7.40
C ASP A 146 9.91 0.13 -7.76
N PRO A 147 9.03 -0.12 -6.76
CA PRO A 147 7.74 -0.76 -7.01
C PRO A 147 6.83 0.05 -7.94
N ALA A 148 6.92 1.38 -7.91
CA ALA A 148 6.09 2.25 -8.75
C ALA A 148 6.54 2.18 -10.22
N ALA A 149 7.84 2.31 -10.48
CA ALA A 149 8.38 2.19 -11.84
C ALA A 149 8.19 0.78 -12.40
N TYR A 150 8.40 -0.24 -11.57
CA TYR A 150 8.16 -1.63 -11.92
C TYR A 150 6.70 -1.88 -12.28
N ALA A 151 5.76 -1.56 -11.38
CA ALA A 151 4.34 -1.83 -11.58
C ALA A 151 3.79 -1.12 -12.82
N LEU A 152 4.17 0.15 -13.03
CA LEU A 152 3.77 0.89 -14.22
C LEU A 152 4.35 0.29 -15.51
N ALA A 153 5.62 -0.13 -15.49
CA ALA A 153 6.22 -0.81 -16.64
C ALA A 153 5.50 -2.13 -16.97
N VAL A 154 5.07 -2.89 -15.95
CA VAL A 154 4.28 -4.11 -16.16
C VAL A 154 2.94 -3.79 -16.82
N GLN A 155 2.21 -2.78 -16.34
CA GLN A 155 0.96 -2.35 -16.99
C GLN A 155 1.17 -1.92 -18.44
N GLN A 156 2.22 -1.13 -18.69
CA GLN A 156 2.54 -0.65 -20.03
C GLN A 156 2.98 -1.76 -21.00
N SER A 157 3.44 -2.89 -20.49
CA SER A 157 3.83 -4.05 -21.30
C SER A 157 2.66 -4.94 -21.74
N ASP A 158 1.45 -4.72 -21.22
CA ASP A 158 0.27 -5.51 -21.57
C ASP A 158 -0.15 -5.28 -23.02
N GLU A 159 -0.37 -6.37 -23.77
CA GLU A 159 -0.73 -6.34 -25.19
C GLU A 159 -2.08 -5.66 -25.48
N ARG A 160 -2.95 -5.52 -24.46
CA ARG A 160 -4.23 -4.80 -24.58
C ARG A 160 -4.03 -3.30 -24.82
N GLY A 161 -2.83 -2.78 -24.55
CA GLY A 161 -2.43 -1.38 -24.81
C GLY A 161 -2.79 -0.45 -23.66
N TYR A 162 -1.77 0.10 -23.00
CA TYR A 162 -1.96 1.04 -21.90
C TYR A 162 -2.24 2.45 -22.42
N ILE A 163 -3.44 2.96 -22.13
CA ILE A 163 -3.86 4.33 -22.45
C ILE A 163 -4.19 5.02 -21.14
N GLU A 164 -3.30 5.91 -20.69
CA GLU A 164 -3.38 6.57 -19.37
C GLU A 164 -4.69 7.33 -19.18
N ASP A 165 -5.13 8.06 -20.21
CA ASP A 165 -6.39 8.83 -20.21
C ASP A 165 -7.64 7.94 -20.06
N GLU A 166 -7.55 6.63 -20.33
CA GLU A 166 -8.65 5.68 -20.09
C GLU A 166 -8.64 5.11 -18.66
N ARG A 167 -7.52 5.27 -17.93
CA ARG A 167 -7.34 4.82 -16.54
C ARG A 167 -7.62 5.93 -15.55
N PHE A 168 -7.06 7.10 -15.82
CA PHE A 168 -7.05 8.28 -14.96
C PHE A 168 -7.73 9.44 -15.69
N PHE A 169 -9.05 9.34 -15.80
CA PHE A 169 -9.88 10.21 -16.65
C PHE A 169 -10.52 11.38 -15.88
N VAL A 170 -10.19 11.54 -14.60
CA VAL A 170 -10.81 12.52 -13.69
C VAL A 170 -9.70 13.41 -13.08
N ASN A 171 -10.01 14.69 -12.85
CA ASN A 171 -9.21 15.61 -12.02
C ASN A 171 -7.70 15.73 -12.34
N ASP A 172 -7.30 15.70 -13.61
CA ASP A 172 -5.89 15.80 -14.03
C ASP A 172 -4.99 14.72 -13.38
N GLU A 173 -5.56 13.56 -13.06
CA GLU A 173 -4.83 12.40 -12.53
C GLU A 173 -3.89 11.82 -13.59
N THR A 174 -2.74 11.34 -13.14
CA THR A 174 -1.73 10.69 -13.99
C THR A 174 -1.34 9.35 -13.36
N ALA A 175 -0.82 8.43 -14.17
CA ALA A 175 -0.29 7.16 -13.67
C ALA A 175 0.78 7.40 -12.60
N ILE A 176 1.66 8.38 -12.82
CA ILE A 176 2.71 8.74 -11.85
C ILE A 176 2.09 9.20 -10.52
N SER A 177 1.07 10.07 -10.55
CA SER A 177 0.45 10.59 -9.32
C SER A 177 -0.30 9.51 -8.56
N GLU A 178 -1.06 8.66 -9.25
CA GLU A 178 -1.87 7.63 -8.59
C GLU A 178 -1.01 6.49 -8.04
N TYR A 179 0.05 6.10 -8.76
CA TYR A 179 0.99 5.08 -8.28
C TYR A 179 1.74 5.59 -7.04
N ALA A 180 2.17 6.86 -7.04
CA ALA A 180 2.80 7.47 -5.87
C ALA A 180 1.86 7.56 -4.66
N LYS A 181 0.57 7.88 -4.87
CA LYS A 181 -0.45 7.88 -3.80
C LYS A 181 -0.74 6.48 -3.26
N ALA A 182 -0.74 5.48 -4.13
CA ALA A 182 -1.05 4.09 -3.79
C ALA A 182 0.11 3.39 -3.05
N GLN A 183 1.35 3.78 -3.31
CA GLN A 183 2.54 3.09 -2.81
C GLN A 183 2.55 2.86 -1.29
N PRO A 184 2.28 3.87 -0.41
CA PRO A 184 2.28 3.64 1.02
C PRO A 184 1.25 2.60 1.49
N ALA A 185 0.09 2.56 0.82
CA ALA A 185 -0.95 1.58 1.15
C ALA A 185 -0.54 0.17 0.70
N ALA A 186 0.11 0.02 -0.46
CA ALA A 186 0.61 -1.26 -0.93
C ALA A 186 1.71 -1.84 -0.03
N GLU A 187 2.67 -1.02 0.37
CA GLU A 187 3.73 -1.42 1.31
C GLU A 187 3.16 -1.81 2.67
N ALA A 188 2.23 -1.01 3.21
CA ALA A 188 1.57 -1.30 4.47
C ALA A 188 0.71 -2.58 4.39
N ALA A 189 0.01 -2.82 3.28
CA ALA A 189 -0.78 -4.05 3.08
C ALA A 189 0.11 -5.29 3.04
N TYR A 190 1.24 -5.22 2.33
CA TYR A 190 2.18 -6.34 2.33
C TYR A 190 2.75 -6.58 3.73
N ALA A 191 3.17 -5.52 4.44
CA ALA A 191 3.68 -5.62 5.79
C ALA A 191 2.64 -6.15 6.79
N GLU A 192 1.37 -5.74 6.70
CA GLU A 192 0.30 -6.23 7.55
C GLU A 192 -0.01 -7.72 7.28
N LEU A 193 0.02 -8.16 6.02
CA LEU A 193 -0.35 -9.52 5.62
C LEU A 193 0.80 -10.55 5.65
N ARG A 194 2.06 -10.09 5.67
CA ARG A 194 3.26 -10.96 5.62
C ARG A 194 4.34 -10.60 6.65
N GLY A 195 4.34 -9.38 7.20
CA GLY A 195 5.34 -8.91 8.17
C GLY A 195 5.28 -9.57 9.55
N GLU A 196 4.32 -10.47 9.79
CA GLU A 196 4.25 -11.31 10.98
C GLU A 196 4.89 -12.71 10.79
N GLN A 197 5.54 -12.99 9.64
CA GLN A 197 6.20 -14.27 9.35
C GLN A 197 7.71 -14.28 9.62
#